data_AF-A0A146M2K9-F1
#
_entry.id   AF-A0A146M2K9-F1
#
_cell.length_a   1.000
_cell.length_b   1.000
_cell.length_c   1.000
_cell.angle_alpha   90.00
_cell.angle_beta   90.00
_cell.angle_gamma   90.00
#
_symmetry.space_group_name_H-M   'P 1'
#
loop_
_entity.id
_entity.type
_entity.pdbx_description
1 polymer ?
#
loop_
_entity_poly.entity_id
_entity_poly.type
_entity_poly.pdbx_seq_one_letter_code
_entity_poly.pdbx_strand_id
1 'polypeptide(L)'
;EKSGILNQTQELAFSNYKTFIQTAECYREIFQQFQKTEKSLEGLLDKVPGFNASCEDFMKTCGEIKAERQINSVSLAKHGQTLQLLEMPQLMDNLIREGHYDDALRLAAYVRKLNKTHGNIPIIQKLCEEIEECWKGLMKRLSWELHSELQLPRCLQVVGVLRRMGVLSELELRLKFLQARDSWFTSVLKQIPKDEPQHLNKVIDVYRMHMFNIITQFRAVFPEQDSILATNKQHFNDYPILHEWISNKVCDFVACCEREMPENGDIVSCLEQVMYFGQSLGRVGADLRGLMAPVFIKKLTNSLSYQIRQTSEQFVADMDKFSLETTSVSSTQPQLMDNQNELSPPEGLINYFPLGRYTNG
;
A
#
# COMPACT_ATOMS: atom_id res chain seq x y z
N GLU A 1 -109.77 4.48 -86.42
CA GLU A 1 -108.34 4.08 -86.41
C GLU A 1 -107.65 4.23 -85.06
N LYS A 2 -107.79 5.36 -84.33
CA LYS A 2 -107.13 5.52 -83.01
C LYS A 2 -107.54 4.49 -81.93
N SER A 3 -108.80 4.04 -81.89
CA SER A 3 -109.22 3.00 -80.92
C SER A 3 -108.79 1.58 -81.28
N GLY A 4 -108.50 1.29 -82.56
CA GLY A 4 -108.06 -0.04 -83.01
C GLY A 4 -106.59 -0.30 -82.70
N ILE A 5 -105.75 0.73 -82.86
CA ILE A 5 -104.33 0.68 -82.48
C ILE A 5 -104.19 0.61 -80.96
N LEU A 6 -105.06 1.28 -80.19
CA LEU A 6 -105.07 1.17 -78.73
C LEU A 6 -105.48 -0.23 -78.25
N ASN A 7 -106.49 -0.84 -78.87
CA ASN A 7 -106.88 -2.23 -78.56
C ASN A 7 -105.82 -3.25 -79.00
N GLN A 8 -105.17 -3.08 -80.16
CA GLN A 8 -104.07 -3.96 -80.57
C GLN A 8 -102.83 -3.78 -79.71
N THR A 9 -102.50 -2.56 -79.27
CA THR A 9 -101.39 -2.31 -78.35
C THR A 9 -101.73 -2.81 -76.94
N GLN A 10 -103.01 -2.74 -76.51
CA GLN A 10 -103.48 -3.37 -75.28
C GLN A 10 -103.48 -4.90 -75.36
N GLU A 11 -103.91 -5.52 -76.45
CA GLU A 11 -103.85 -6.97 -76.65
C GLU A 11 -102.40 -7.47 -76.77
N LEU A 12 -101.50 -6.74 -77.43
CA LEU A 12 -100.08 -7.08 -77.44
C LEU A 12 -99.44 -6.90 -76.05
N ALA A 13 -99.80 -5.82 -75.35
CA ALA A 13 -99.36 -5.58 -73.98
C ALA A 13 -99.94 -6.60 -73.00
N PHE A 14 -101.17 -7.10 -73.19
CA PHE A 14 -101.81 -8.15 -72.38
C PHE A 14 -101.32 -9.56 -72.72
N SER A 15 -101.04 -9.85 -73.99
CA SER A 15 -100.52 -11.17 -74.41
C SER A 15 -99.05 -11.35 -74.03
N ASN A 16 -98.26 -10.27 -74.06
CA ASN A 16 -96.84 -10.27 -73.72
C ASN A 16 -96.54 -9.55 -72.39
N TYR A 17 -97.56 -9.32 -71.55
CA TYR A 17 -97.40 -8.61 -70.27
C TYR A 17 -96.39 -9.31 -69.36
N LYS A 18 -96.33 -10.65 -69.42
CA LYS A 18 -95.32 -11.46 -68.71
C LYS A 18 -93.89 -11.12 -69.14
N THR A 19 -93.65 -10.93 -70.43
CA THR A 19 -92.33 -10.59 -70.97
C THR A 19 -91.94 -9.16 -70.60
N PHE A 20 -92.90 -8.22 -70.62
CA PHE A 20 -92.66 -6.85 -70.15
C PHE A 20 -92.42 -6.78 -68.64
N ILE A 21 -93.15 -7.55 -67.84
CA ILE A 21 -92.90 -7.67 -66.39
C ILE A 21 -91.54 -8.30 -66.14
N GLN A 22 -91.20 -9.41 -66.80
CA GLN A 22 -89.88 -10.04 -66.65
C GLN A 22 -88.74 -9.12 -67.09
N THR A 23 -88.93 -8.33 -68.16
CA THR A 23 -87.93 -7.35 -68.61
C THR A 23 -87.79 -6.19 -67.62
N ALA A 24 -88.91 -5.72 -67.05
CA ALA A 24 -88.90 -4.69 -66.02
C ALA A 24 -88.33 -5.20 -64.67
N GLU A 25 -88.60 -6.45 -64.30
CA GLU A 25 -88.03 -7.13 -63.14
C GLU A 25 -86.52 -7.35 -63.32
N CYS A 26 -86.08 -7.81 -64.48
CA CYS A 26 -84.67 -7.96 -64.81
C CYS A 26 -83.95 -6.60 -64.83
N TYR A 27 -84.57 -5.56 -65.39
CA TYR A 27 -84.03 -4.20 -65.32
C TYR A 27 -83.96 -3.68 -63.89
N ARG A 28 -84.97 -3.94 -63.06
CA ARG A 28 -84.98 -3.58 -61.64
C ARG A 28 -83.90 -4.32 -60.86
N GLU A 29 -83.67 -5.60 -61.18
CA GLU A 29 -82.64 -6.43 -60.55
C GLU A 29 -81.24 -5.96 -60.97
N ILE A 30 -81.02 -5.68 -62.26
CA ILE A 30 -79.77 -5.07 -62.76
C ILE A 30 -79.52 -3.72 -62.08
N PHE A 31 -80.55 -2.87 -61.97
CA PHE A 31 -80.42 -1.58 -61.31
C PHE A 31 -80.10 -1.71 -59.82
N GLN A 32 -80.71 -2.68 -59.13
CA GLN A 32 -80.36 -3.00 -57.74
C GLN A 32 -78.93 -3.54 -57.60
N GLN A 33 -78.46 -4.37 -58.53
CA GLN A 33 -77.09 -4.88 -58.53
C GLN A 33 -76.08 -3.75 -58.83
N PHE A 34 -76.42 -2.84 -59.75
CA PHE A 34 -75.61 -1.65 -60.01
C PHE A 34 -75.52 -0.75 -58.78
N GLN A 35 -76.64 -0.48 -58.09
CA GLN A 35 -76.62 0.28 -56.84
C GLN A 35 -75.84 -0.44 -55.72
N LYS A 36 -75.91 -1.77 -55.64
CA LYS A 36 -75.07 -2.54 -54.69
C LYS A 36 -73.60 -2.43 -55.05
N THR A 37 -73.27 -2.46 -56.33
CA THR A 37 -71.89 -2.33 -56.83
C THR A 37 -71.35 -0.93 -56.58
N GLU A 38 -72.16 0.10 -56.83
CA GLU A 38 -71.84 1.51 -56.55
C GLU A 38 -71.59 1.72 -55.04
N LYS A 39 -72.48 1.24 -54.18
CA LYS A 39 -72.28 1.29 -52.71
C LYS A 39 -71.04 0.53 -52.25
N SER A 40 -70.74 -0.62 -52.87
CA SER A 40 -69.55 -1.41 -52.55
C SER A 40 -68.27 -0.70 -53.01
N LEU A 41 -68.33 -0.02 -54.16
CA LEU A 41 -67.24 0.76 -54.72
C LEU A 41 -66.97 2.02 -53.90
N GLU A 42 -68.01 2.74 -53.48
CA GLU A 42 -67.91 3.85 -52.52
C GLU A 42 -67.33 3.40 -51.19
N GLY A 43 -67.81 2.28 -50.65
CA GLY A 43 -67.27 1.69 -49.41
C GLY A 43 -65.80 1.27 -49.53
N LEU A 44 -65.36 0.86 -50.72
CA LEU A 44 -63.95 0.56 -50.99
C LEU A 44 -63.12 1.84 -51.09
N LEU A 45 -63.61 2.85 -51.82
CA LEU A 45 -62.97 4.16 -51.97
C LEU A 45 -62.77 4.87 -50.63
N ASP A 46 -63.71 4.73 -49.70
CA ASP A 46 -63.64 5.32 -48.36
C ASP A 46 -62.68 4.54 -47.44
N LYS A 47 -62.66 3.20 -47.52
CA LYS A 47 -61.86 2.35 -46.61
C LYS A 47 -60.40 2.15 -47.05
N VAL A 48 -60.10 2.20 -48.34
CA VAL A 48 -58.74 1.98 -48.87
C VAL A 48 -57.73 3.02 -48.34
N PRO A 49 -58.03 4.33 -48.28
CA PRO A 49 -57.13 5.32 -47.69
C PRO A 49 -56.86 5.05 -46.21
N GLY A 50 -57.88 4.69 -45.43
CA GLY A 50 -57.73 4.35 -44.01
C GLY A 50 -56.88 3.09 -43.78
N PHE A 51 -57.04 2.10 -44.67
CA PHE A 51 -56.18 0.92 -44.69
C PHE A 51 -54.73 1.28 -45.04
N ASN A 52 -54.51 2.13 -46.05
CA ASN A 52 -53.17 2.56 -46.45
C ASN A 52 -52.46 3.33 -45.31
N ALA A 53 -53.16 4.25 -44.64
CA ALA A 53 -52.64 4.95 -43.47
C ALA A 53 -52.28 3.98 -42.34
N SER A 54 -53.14 2.99 -42.07
CA SER A 54 -52.86 1.95 -41.07
C SER A 54 -51.65 1.08 -41.46
N CYS A 55 -51.45 0.81 -42.75
CA CYS A 55 -50.27 0.11 -43.25
C CYS A 55 -48.99 0.94 -43.11
N GLU A 56 -49.05 2.25 -43.36
CA GLU A 56 -47.92 3.17 -43.14
C GLU A 56 -47.52 3.24 -41.66
N ASP A 57 -48.51 3.37 -40.76
CA ASP A 57 -48.27 3.34 -39.31
C ASP A 57 -47.74 1.98 -38.85
N PHE A 58 -48.26 0.89 -39.40
CA PHE A 58 -47.75 -0.45 -39.12
C PHE A 58 -46.29 -0.60 -39.58
N MET A 59 -45.95 -0.13 -40.78
CA MET A 59 -44.57 -0.17 -41.27
C MET A 59 -43.63 0.66 -40.40
N LYS A 60 -44.07 1.84 -39.94
CA LYS A 60 -43.30 2.67 -39.00
C LYS A 60 -43.08 1.93 -37.68
N THR A 61 -44.14 1.37 -37.09
CA THR A 61 -44.08 0.63 -35.83
C THR A 61 -43.20 -0.62 -35.96
N CYS A 62 -43.30 -1.36 -37.06
CA CYS A 62 -42.41 -2.49 -37.34
C CYS A 62 -40.96 -2.07 -37.51
N GLY A 63 -40.70 -0.90 -38.10
CA GLY A 63 -39.36 -0.31 -38.20
C GLY A 63 -38.74 -0.03 -36.83
N GLU A 64 -39.50 0.59 -35.93
CA GLU A 64 -39.11 0.87 -34.54
C GLU A 64 -38.83 -0.43 -33.77
N ILE A 65 -39.75 -1.41 -33.83
CA ILE A 65 -39.58 -2.73 -33.19
C ILE A 65 -38.35 -3.46 -33.74
N LYS A 66 -38.09 -3.36 -35.05
CA LYS A 66 -36.91 -3.99 -35.66
C LYS A 66 -35.62 -3.32 -35.18
N ALA A 67 -35.60 -1.99 -35.05
CA ALA A 67 -34.46 -1.27 -34.52
C ALA A 67 -34.19 -1.64 -33.05
N GLU A 68 -35.22 -1.69 -32.21
CA GLU A 68 -35.09 -2.13 -30.82
C GLU A 68 -34.63 -3.59 -30.72
N ARG A 69 -35.21 -4.50 -31.52
CA ARG A 69 -34.76 -5.90 -31.56
C ARG A 69 -33.31 -6.03 -32.01
N GLN A 70 -32.87 -5.22 -32.96
CA GLN A 70 -31.48 -5.21 -33.40
C GLN A 70 -30.55 -4.77 -32.26
N ILE A 71 -30.88 -3.70 -31.54
CA ILE A 71 -30.11 -3.23 -30.39
C ILE A 71 -30.08 -4.32 -29.30
N ASN A 72 -31.22 -4.91 -28.98
CA ASN A 72 -31.32 -5.98 -27.97
C ASN A 72 -30.54 -7.23 -28.36
N SER A 73 -30.60 -7.65 -29.63
CA SER A 73 -29.84 -8.81 -30.13
C SER A 73 -28.33 -8.57 -30.04
N VAL A 74 -27.86 -7.38 -30.45
CA VAL A 74 -26.44 -7.02 -30.33
C VAL A 74 -26.01 -6.91 -28.86
N SER A 75 -26.85 -6.31 -28.02
CA SER A 75 -26.59 -6.15 -26.58
C SER A 75 -26.49 -7.51 -25.89
N LEU A 76 -27.39 -8.44 -26.20
CA LEU A 76 -27.36 -9.80 -25.67
C LEU A 76 -26.11 -10.56 -26.15
N ALA A 77 -25.76 -10.45 -27.43
CA ALA A 77 -24.57 -11.09 -28.00
C ALA A 77 -23.25 -10.56 -27.38
N LYS A 78 -23.22 -9.29 -26.96
CA LYS A 78 -22.04 -8.64 -26.38
C LYS A 78 -22.08 -8.51 -24.86
N HIS A 79 -23.17 -8.90 -24.21
CA HIS A 79 -23.40 -8.72 -22.78
C HIS A 79 -22.25 -9.27 -21.92
N GLY A 80 -21.74 -10.48 -22.24
CA GLY A 80 -20.63 -11.08 -21.49
C GLY A 80 -19.33 -10.28 -21.58
N GLN A 81 -19.02 -9.70 -22.73
CA GLN A 81 -17.82 -8.86 -22.91
C GLN A 81 -17.96 -7.53 -22.14
N THR A 82 -19.16 -6.96 -22.15
CA THR A 82 -19.49 -5.76 -21.37
C THR A 82 -19.41 -6.02 -19.87
N LEU A 83 -19.91 -7.18 -19.42
CA LEU A 83 -19.85 -7.57 -18.02
C LEU A 83 -18.41 -7.74 -17.54
N GLN A 84 -17.56 -8.43 -18.32
CA GLN A 84 -16.14 -8.56 -18.01
C GLN A 84 -15.43 -7.20 -17.87
N LEU A 85 -15.82 -6.21 -18.69
CA LEU A 85 -15.27 -4.86 -18.59
C LEU A 85 -15.70 -4.17 -17.29
N LEU A 86 -16.94 -4.38 -16.86
CA LEU A 86 -17.50 -3.84 -15.61
C LEU A 86 -16.95 -4.55 -14.36
N GLU A 87 -16.48 -5.80 -14.49
CA GLU A 87 -15.87 -6.58 -13.40
C GLU A 87 -14.38 -6.25 -13.16
N MET A 88 -13.73 -5.49 -14.05
CA MET A 88 -12.31 -5.15 -13.93
C MET A 88 -11.91 -4.48 -12.61
N PRO A 89 -12.71 -3.58 -11.99
CA PRO A 89 -12.38 -3.01 -10.67
C PRO A 89 -12.39 -4.07 -9.57
N GLN A 90 -13.33 -5.02 -9.61
CA GLN A 90 -13.38 -6.13 -8.65
C GLN A 90 -12.19 -7.06 -8.83
N LEU A 91 -11.81 -7.34 -10.09
CA LEU A 91 -10.60 -8.08 -10.40
C LEU A 91 -9.34 -7.35 -9.89
N MET A 92 -9.26 -6.03 -10.07
CA MET A 92 -8.16 -5.21 -9.55
C MET A 92 -8.05 -5.33 -8.04
N ASP A 93 -9.15 -5.19 -7.30
CA ASP A 93 -9.16 -5.32 -5.85
C ASP A 93 -8.75 -6.72 -5.37
N ASN A 94 -9.17 -7.77 -6.07
CA ASN A 94 -8.78 -9.14 -5.76
C ASN A 94 -7.27 -9.36 -6.01
N LEU A 95 -6.75 -8.93 -7.16
CA LEU A 95 -5.31 -9.02 -7.47
C LEU A 95 -4.45 -8.27 -6.44
N ILE A 96 -4.92 -7.09 -6.00
CA ILE A 96 -4.27 -6.30 -4.96
C ILE A 96 -4.28 -7.03 -3.61
N ARG A 97 -5.38 -7.70 -3.27
CA ARG A 97 -5.54 -8.45 -2.01
C ARG A 97 -4.68 -9.70 -1.96
N GLU A 98 -4.57 -10.40 -3.08
CA GLU A 98 -3.76 -11.62 -3.23
C GLU A 98 -2.25 -11.31 -3.36
N GLY A 99 -1.89 -10.05 -3.62
CA GLY A 99 -0.49 -9.62 -3.75
C GLY A 99 0.10 -9.80 -5.15
N HIS A 100 -0.74 -10.09 -6.15
CA HIS A 100 -0.37 -10.19 -7.57
C HIS A 100 -0.23 -8.79 -8.21
N TYR A 101 0.75 -8.03 -7.73
CA TYR A 101 0.93 -6.63 -8.15
C TYR A 101 1.34 -6.46 -9.63
N ASP A 102 2.00 -7.45 -10.21
CA ASP A 102 2.38 -7.45 -11.63
C ASP A 102 1.16 -7.48 -12.57
N ASP A 103 0.17 -8.31 -12.24
CA ASP A 103 -1.06 -8.40 -13.02
C ASP A 103 -1.95 -7.17 -12.77
N ALA A 104 -1.97 -6.66 -11.54
CA ALA A 104 -2.61 -5.37 -11.23
C ALA A 104 -2.01 -4.21 -12.05
N LEU A 105 -0.69 -4.14 -12.19
CA LEU A 105 0.00 -3.15 -13.04
C LEU A 105 -0.43 -3.26 -14.52
N ARG A 106 -0.51 -4.49 -15.05
CA ARG A 106 -0.94 -4.76 -16.43
C ARG A 106 -2.40 -4.35 -16.64
N LEU A 107 -3.27 -4.66 -15.69
CA LEU A 107 -4.69 -4.29 -15.73
C LEU A 107 -4.87 -2.77 -15.73
N ALA A 108 -4.14 -2.05 -14.87
CA ALA A 108 -4.16 -0.59 -14.83
C ALA A 108 -3.67 0.01 -16.16
N ALA A 109 -2.59 -0.53 -16.73
CA ALA A 109 -2.09 -0.09 -18.03
C ALA A 109 -3.09 -0.35 -19.17
N TYR A 110 -3.80 -1.48 -19.12
CA TYR A 110 -4.83 -1.82 -20.09
C TYR A 110 -6.00 -0.84 -20.03
N VAL A 111 -6.55 -0.54 -18.85
CA VAL A 111 -7.68 0.40 -18.73
C VAL A 111 -7.28 1.83 -19.08
N ARG A 112 -6.06 2.27 -18.72
CA ARG A 112 -5.52 3.55 -19.18
C ARG A 112 -5.42 3.62 -20.70
N LYS A 113 -4.97 2.55 -21.36
CA LYS A 113 -4.95 2.46 -22.82
C LYS A 113 -6.35 2.52 -23.40
N LEU A 114 -7.31 1.80 -22.81
CA LEU A 114 -8.70 1.79 -23.24
C LEU A 114 -9.32 3.19 -23.18
N ASN A 115 -9.10 3.93 -22.09
CA ASN A 115 -9.58 5.30 -21.93
C ASN A 115 -8.97 6.26 -22.97
N LYS A 116 -7.69 6.08 -23.35
CA LYS A 116 -7.07 6.86 -24.43
C LYS A 116 -7.74 6.63 -25.79
N THR A 117 -8.13 5.39 -26.10
CA THR A 117 -8.81 5.05 -27.36
C THR A 117 -10.30 5.38 -27.38
N HIS A 118 -10.99 5.22 -26.26
CA HIS A 118 -12.46 5.29 -26.17
C HIS A 118 -12.95 6.27 -25.09
N GLY A 119 -12.22 7.36 -24.87
CA GLY A 119 -12.51 8.35 -23.84
C GLY A 119 -13.82 9.13 -24.01
N ASN A 120 -14.55 8.94 -25.11
CA ASN A 120 -15.87 9.54 -25.33
C ASN A 120 -17.01 8.77 -24.62
N ILE A 121 -16.73 7.59 -24.07
CA ILE A 121 -17.74 6.74 -23.42
C ILE A 121 -17.69 6.97 -21.89
N PRO A 122 -18.76 7.49 -21.25
CA PRO A 122 -18.76 7.81 -19.81
C PRO A 122 -18.45 6.61 -18.90
N ILE A 123 -18.90 5.41 -19.27
CA ILE A 123 -18.64 4.18 -18.50
C ILE A 123 -17.14 3.87 -18.45
N ILE A 124 -16.40 4.11 -19.54
CA ILE A 124 -14.96 3.86 -19.60
C ILE A 124 -14.19 4.90 -18.76
N GLN A 125 -14.66 6.15 -18.76
CA GLN A 125 -14.11 7.20 -17.89
C GLN A 125 -14.26 6.81 -16.42
N LYS A 126 -15.49 6.43 -16.01
CA LYS A 126 -15.77 5.98 -14.64
C LYS A 126 -14.95 4.75 -14.26
N LEU A 127 -14.82 3.78 -15.15
CA LEU A 127 -13.98 2.60 -14.94
C LEU A 127 -12.51 2.97 -14.68
N CYS A 128 -12.00 3.94 -15.44
CA CYS A 128 -10.64 4.44 -15.25
C CYS A 128 -10.49 5.13 -13.89
N GLU A 129 -11.48 5.92 -13.45
CA GLU A 129 -11.49 6.58 -12.15
C GLU A 129 -11.48 5.57 -10.99
N GLU A 130 -12.35 4.56 -11.03
CA GLU A 130 -12.42 3.51 -10.01
C GLU A 130 -11.08 2.75 -9.88
N ILE A 131 -10.44 2.41 -11.00
CA ILE A 131 -9.14 1.74 -10.98
C ILE A 131 -8.03 2.65 -10.43
N GLU A 132 -8.03 3.94 -10.78
CA GLU A 132 -7.08 4.91 -10.20
C GLU A 132 -7.29 5.09 -8.69
N GLU A 133 -8.53 4.98 -8.19
CA GLU A 133 -8.81 4.98 -6.74
C GLU A 133 -8.24 3.74 -6.05
N CYS A 134 -8.46 2.54 -6.60
CA CYS A 134 -7.83 1.30 -6.13
C CYS A 134 -6.29 1.45 -6.11
N TRP A 135 -5.74 2.07 -7.16
CA TRP A 135 -4.29 2.30 -7.29
C TRP A 135 -3.74 3.24 -6.21
N LYS A 136 -4.40 4.38 -5.98
CA LYS A 136 -4.06 5.31 -4.90
C LYS A 136 -4.19 4.64 -3.53
N GLY A 137 -5.21 3.79 -3.34
CA GLY A 137 -5.39 2.99 -2.14
C GLY A 137 -4.22 2.04 -1.88
N LEU A 138 -3.77 1.31 -2.90
CA LEU A 138 -2.60 0.44 -2.82
C LEU A 138 -1.33 1.24 -2.48
N MET A 139 -1.10 2.37 -3.15
CA MET A 139 0.07 3.22 -2.88
C MET A 139 0.13 3.66 -1.41
N LYS A 140 -1.01 4.10 -0.85
CA LYS A 140 -1.11 4.48 0.57
C LYS A 140 -0.82 3.29 1.49
N ARG A 141 -1.38 2.11 1.19
CA ARG A 141 -1.16 0.88 1.96
C ARG A 141 0.31 0.47 1.97
N LEU A 142 0.95 0.42 0.80
CA LEU A 142 2.36 0.08 0.66
C LEU A 142 3.27 1.11 1.35
N SER A 143 2.94 2.39 1.26
CA SER A 143 3.66 3.45 1.98
C SER A 143 3.54 3.29 3.49
N TRP A 144 2.36 2.92 3.99
CA TRP A 144 2.14 2.63 5.41
C TRP A 144 2.89 1.38 5.86
N GLU A 145 2.94 0.35 5.01
CA GLU A 145 3.68 -0.89 5.28
C GLU A 145 5.17 -0.62 5.52
N LEU A 146 5.76 0.40 4.87
CA LEU A 146 7.15 0.80 5.14
C LEU A 146 7.39 1.34 6.57
N HIS A 147 6.33 1.71 7.30
CA HIS A 147 6.38 2.16 8.69
C HIS A 147 6.23 0.99 9.70
N SER A 148 6.21 -0.26 9.24
CA SER A 148 6.20 -1.44 10.10
C SER A 148 7.51 -2.22 10.02
N GLU A 149 7.67 -3.19 10.91
CA GLU A 149 8.77 -4.15 10.80
C GLU A 149 8.62 -4.95 9.50
N LEU A 150 9.69 -5.00 8.71
CA LEU A 150 9.69 -5.66 7.42
C LEU A 150 11.01 -6.38 7.17
N GLN A 151 10.90 -7.56 6.57
CA GLN A 151 12.04 -8.32 6.09
C GLN A 151 12.48 -7.81 4.71
N LEU A 152 13.77 -8.01 4.40
CA LEU A 152 14.37 -7.55 3.14
C LEU A 152 13.62 -7.97 1.87
N PRO A 153 13.15 -9.23 1.70
CA PRO A 153 12.41 -9.62 0.50
C PRO A 153 11.12 -8.80 0.30
N ARG A 154 10.42 -8.50 1.40
CA ARG A 154 9.20 -7.70 1.35
C ARG A 154 9.51 -6.23 1.04
N CYS A 155 10.60 -5.67 1.57
CA CYS A 155 11.07 -4.33 1.20
C CYS A 155 11.31 -4.20 -0.31
N LEU A 156 11.99 -5.19 -0.91
CA LEU A 156 12.26 -5.23 -2.35
C LEU A 156 10.96 -5.30 -3.16
N GLN A 157 9.99 -6.12 -2.73
CA GLN A 157 8.69 -6.21 -3.38
C GLN A 157 7.90 -4.89 -3.29
N VAL A 158 7.77 -4.32 -2.08
CA VAL A 158 7.00 -3.09 -1.83
C VAL A 158 7.60 -1.93 -2.62
N VAL A 159 8.91 -1.70 -2.52
CA VAL A 159 9.57 -0.61 -3.22
C VAL A 159 9.64 -0.87 -4.73
N GLY A 160 9.78 -2.12 -5.16
CA GLY A 160 9.70 -2.51 -6.57
C GLY A 160 8.34 -2.20 -7.18
N VAL A 161 7.24 -2.43 -6.46
CA VAL A 161 5.90 -2.03 -6.90
C VAL A 161 5.76 -0.52 -6.94
N LEU A 162 6.15 0.20 -5.87
CA LEU A 162 6.11 1.67 -5.81
C LEU A 162 6.90 2.33 -6.96
N ARG A 163 8.08 1.79 -7.28
CA ARG A 163 8.92 2.22 -8.40
C ARG A 163 8.19 2.01 -9.74
N ARG A 164 7.58 0.84 -9.95
CA ARG A 164 6.81 0.52 -11.17
C ARG A 164 5.51 1.32 -11.29
N MET A 165 4.97 1.85 -10.19
CA MET A 165 3.84 2.78 -10.26
C MET A 165 4.19 4.08 -11.00
N GLY A 166 5.47 4.48 -11.02
CA GLY A 166 5.95 5.64 -11.76
C GLY A 166 5.47 7.00 -11.23
N VAL A 167 4.89 7.04 -10.03
CA VAL A 167 4.36 8.27 -9.41
C VAL A 167 5.44 9.05 -8.66
N LEU A 168 6.43 8.35 -8.11
CA LEU A 168 7.52 8.95 -7.34
C LEU A 168 8.82 8.83 -8.15
N SER A 169 9.62 9.89 -8.15
CA SER A 169 11.00 9.82 -8.62
C SER A 169 11.85 8.91 -7.74
N GLU A 170 12.98 8.42 -8.27
CA GLU A 170 13.89 7.56 -7.50
C GLU A 170 14.40 8.28 -6.23
N LEU A 171 14.62 9.59 -6.28
CA LEU A 171 15.03 10.39 -5.14
C LEU A 171 13.91 10.49 -4.08
N GLU A 172 12.68 10.79 -4.49
CA GLU A 172 11.53 10.84 -3.58
C GLU A 172 11.25 9.48 -2.96
N LEU A 173 11.43 8.40 -3.70
CA LEU A 173 11.26 7.04 -3.21
C LEU A 173 12.31 6.69 -2.15
N ARG A 174 13.57 7.08 -2.36
CA ARG A 174 14.65 6.94 -1.36
C ARG A 174 14.35 7.73 -0.09
N LEU A 175 13.94 9.00 -0.23
CA LEU A 175 13.59 9.85 0.90
C LEU A 175 12.40 9.29 1.69
N LYS A 176 11.31 8.93 1.00
CA LYS A 176 10.12 8.34 1.66
C LYS A 176 10.43 7.03 2.34
N PHE A 177 11.25 6.17 1.72
CA PHE A 177 11.67 4.93 2.35
C PHE A 177 12.42 5.21 3.66
N LEU A 178 13.42 6.09 3.62
CA LEU A 178 14.23 6.41 4.79
C LEU A 178 13.41 7.10 5.89
N GLN A 179 12.52 8.02 5.53
CA GLN A 179 11.58 8.68 6.46
C GLN A 179 10.63 7.68 7.14
N ALA A 180 10.08 6.73 6.38
CA ALA A 180 9.19 5.71 6.92
C ALA A 180 9.92 4.78 7.89
N ARG A 181 11.13 4.35 7.52
CA ARG A 181 12.00 3.53 8.37
C ARG A 181 12.45 4.27 9.62
N ASP A 182 12.76 5.55 9.51
CA ASP A 182 13.15 6.40 10.62
C ASP A 182 12.01 6.58 11.62
N SER A 183 10.79 6.82 11.12
CA SER A 183 9.58 6.96 11.93
C SER A 183 9.28 5.67 12.69
N TRP A 184 9.39 4.53 12.00
CA TRP A 184 9.24 3.21 12.62
C TRP A 184 10.32 2.98 13.69
N PHE A 185 11.60 3.19 13.36
CA PHE A 185 12.72 3.03 14.29
C PHE A 185 12.54 3.87 15.56
N THR A 186 12.12 5.13 15.39
CA THR A 186 11.81 6.04 16.49
C THR A 186 10.63 5.53 17.32
N SER A 187 9.62 4.92 16.69
CA SER A 187 8.48 4.33 17.40
C SER A 187 8.89 3.11 18.24
N VAL A 188 9.84 2.30 17.76
CA VAL A 188 10.39 1.15 18.50
C VAL A 188 11.19 1.63 19.71
N LEU A 189 12.03 2.65 19.54
CA LEU A 189 12.77 3.26 20.66
C LEU A 189 11.84 3.82 21.74
N LYS A 190 10.72 4.44 21.35
CA LYS A 190 9.73 4.99 22.31
C LYS A 190 8.99 3.91 23.11
N GLN A 191 8.98 2.66 22.65
CA GLN A 191 8.34 1.56 23.36
C GLN A 191 9.19 1.02 24.52
N ILE A 192 10.48 1.40 24.59
CA ILE A 192 11.37 0.99 25.69
C ILE A 192 11.00 1.81 26.94
N PRO A 193 10.62 1.18 28.07
CA PRO A 193 10.25 1.89 29.29
C PRO A 193 11.46 2.59 29.91
N LYS A 194 11.38 3.91 30.12
CA LYS A 194 12.51 4.72 30.65
C LYS A 194 12.93 4.36 32.08
N ASP A 195 12.01 3.83 32.87
CA ASP A 195 12.24 3.49 34.28
C ASP A 195 12.87 2.10 34.47
N GLU A 196 13.24 1.41 33.39
CA GLU A 196 13.78 0.06 33.45
C GLU A 196 15.28 0.05 33.80
N PRO A 197 15.74 -0.79 34.75
CA PRO A 197 17.13 -0.78 35.24
C PRO A 197 18.19 -1.15 34.18
N GLN A 198 17.77 -1.67 33.01
CA GLN A 198 18.63 -1.99 31.87
C GLN A 198 18.20 -1.25 30.59
N HIS A 199 17.58 -0.07 30.73
CA HIS A 199 17.10 0.73 29.59
C HIS A 199 18.18 0.94 28.53
N LEU A 200 19.39 1.38 28.93
CA LEU A 200 20.49 1.65 28.00
C LEU A 200 20.90 0.41 27.19
N ASN A 201 20.95 -0.78 27.81
CA ASN A 201 21.29 -2.02 27.11
C ASN A 201 20.25 -2.36 26.03
N LYS A 202 18.95 -2.17 26.34
CA LYS A 202 17.89 -2.35 25.34
C LYS A 202 17.98 -1.34 24.21
N VAL A 203 18.31 -0.08 24.52
CA VAL A 203 18.56 0.95 23.50
C VAL A 203 19.71 0.52 22.60
N ILE A 204 20.84 0.06 23.16
CA ILE A 204 22.00 -0.43 22.40
C ILE A 204 21.60 -1.58 21.46
N ASP A 205 20.83 -2.55 21.95
CA ASP A 205 20.38 -3.68 21.14
C ASP A 205 19.44 -3.26 20.00
N VAL A 206 18.50 -2.36 20.26
CA VAL A 206 17.58 -1.80 19.25
C VAL A 206 18.35 -1.02 18.18
N TYR A 207 19.28 -0.15 18.58
CA TYR A 207 20.15 0.54 17.64
C TYR A 207 20.97 -0.45 16.81
N ARG A 208 21.65 -1.40 17.44
CA ARG A 208 22.49 -2.39 16.75
C ARG A 208 21.72 -3.19 15.72
N MET A 209 20.56 -3.72 16.09
CA MET A 209 19.78 -4.59 15.22
C MET A 209 19.09 -3.81 14.11
N HIS A 210 18.32 -2.77 14.47
CA HIS A 210 17.44 -2.12 13.51
C HIS A 210 18.17 -1.11 12.63
N MET A 211 19.20 -0.41 13.13
CA MET A 211 20.00 0.49 12.30
C MET A 211 20.75 -0.29 11.22
N PHE A 212 21.36 -1.43 11.57
CA PHE A 212 22.00 -2.32 10.61
C PHE A 212 21.00 -2.81 9.54
N ASN A 213 19.81 -3.24 9.96
CA ASN A 213 18.76 -3.70 9.05
C ASN A 213 18.30 -2.58 8.10
N ILE A 214 18.11 -1.35 8.58
CA ILE A 214 17.69 -0.23 7.73
C ILE A 214 18.76 0.09 6.69
N ILE A 215 20.05 0.13 7.09
CA ILE A 215 21.16 0.42 6.17
C ILE A 215 21.28 -0.67 5.09
N THR A 216 21.22 -1.94 5.49
CA THR A 216 21.29 -3.06 4.55
C THR A 216 20.09 -3.10 3.61
N GLN A 217 18.88 -2.86 4.12
CA GLN A 217 17.67 -2.77 3.31
C GLN A 217 17.74 -1.61 2.31
N PHE A 218 18.18 -0.43 2.75
CA PHE A 218 18.31 0.73 1.88
C PHE A 218 19.24 0.43 0.70
N ARG A 219 20.44 -0.12 0.97
CA ARG A 219 21.42 -0.46 -0.08
C ARG A 219 20.94 -1.55 -1.03
N ALA A 220 20.22 -2.54 -0.53
CA ALA A 220 19.69 -3.61 -1.36
C ALA A 220 18.53 -3.14 -2.27
N VAL A 221 17.68 -2.24 -1.75
CA VAL A 221 16.52 -1.69 -2.49
C VAL A 221 16.93 -0.64 -3.52
N PHE A 222 17.96 0.14 -3.18
CA PHE A 222 18.52 1.18 -4.02
C PHE A 222 19.98 0.82 -4.30
N PRO A 223 20.25 -0.18 -5.16
CA PRO A 223 21.61 -0.50 -5.54
C PRO A 223 22.23 0.69 -6.28
N GLU A 224 23.55 0.79 -6.21
CA GLU A 224 24.32 1.78 -6.97
C GLU A 224 24.03 1.51 -8.45
N GLN A 225 23.35 2.45 -9.12
CA GLN A 225 23.48 2.51 -10.57
C GLN A 225 24.89 2.98 -10.80
N ASP A 226 25.76 2.10 -11.29
CA ASP A 226 27.07 2.48 -11.78
C ASP A 226 26.90 3.74 -12.62
N SER A 227 27.44 4.86 -12.14
CA SER A 227 27.75 5.98 -13.01
C SER A 227 28.95 5.50 -13.82
N ILE A 228 28.68 4.72 -14.88
CA ILE A 228 29.67 4.07 -15.75
C ILE A 228 30.57 5.10 -16.47
N LEU A 229 30.41 6.41 -16.22
CA LEU A 229 31.09 7.47 -16.95
C LEU A 229 31.49 8.67 -16.07
N ALA A 230 32.36 8.49 -15.07
CA ALA A 230 33.20 9.59 -14.58
C ALA A 230 34.35 9.14 -13.67
N THR A 231 35.55 9.03 -14.26
CA THR A 231 36.85 9.43 -13.69
C THR A 231 37.20 9.07 -12.24
N ASN A 232 38.11 8.10 -12.10
CA ASN A 232 39.27 8.06 -11.18
C ASN A 232 39.26 9.06 -10.00
N LYS A 233 38.28 8.93 -9.11
CA LYS A 233 38.33 9.45 -7.74
C LYS A 233 37.83 8.35 -6.84
N GLN A 234 38.56 8.16 -5.74
CA GLN A 234 38.37 7.14 -4.73
C GLN A 234 36.88 6.93 -4.42
N HIS A 235 36.41 5.69 -4.55
CA HIS A 235 35.07 5.25 -4.16
C HIS A 235 34.86 5.48 -2.65
N PHE A 236 34.37 6.66 -2.28
CA PHE A 236 33.82 6.94 -0.96
C PHE A 236 32.42 7.53 -1.14
N ASN A 237 31.42 6.70 -0.87
CA ASN A 237 30.10 7.07 -0.32
C ASN A 237 29.20 8.01 -1.15
N ASP A 238 28.41 7.45 -2.07
CA ASP A 238 27.45 8.18 -2.92
C ASP A 238 26.00 8.24 -2.40
N TYR A 239 25.74 7.98 -1.11
CA TYR A 239 24.42 8.14 -0.49
C TYR A 239 24.36 9.29 0.53
N PRO A 240 24.39 10.56 0.11
CA PRO A 240 24.44 11.68 1.05
C PRO A 240 23.30 11.63 2.08
N ILE A 241 22.08 11.31 1.65
CA ILE A 241 20.90 11.19 2.53
C ILE A 241 21.00 10.02 3.54
N LEU A 242 21.63 8.90 3.15
CA LEU A 242 21.82 7.77 4.05
C LEU A 242 22.92 8.08 5.05
N HIS A 243 24.01 8.71 4.61
CA HIS A 243 25.12 9.12 5.49
C HIS A 243 24.68 10.17 6.49
N GLU A 244 23.90 11.15 6.06
CA GLU A 244 23.30 12.15 6.94
C GLU A 244 22.40 11.47 7.99
N TRP A 245 21.53 10.55 7.58
CA TRP A 245 20.70 9.79 8.50
C TRP A 245 21.53 8.95 9.49
N ILE A 246 22.55 8.21 9.01
CA ILE A 246 23.47 7.44 9.85
C ILE A 246 24.14 8.37 10.87
N SER A 247 24.70 9.49 10.41
CA SER A 247 25.39 10.47 11.25
C SER A 247 24.46 11.00 12.34
N ASN A 248 23.23 11.39 11.98
CA ASN A 248 22.24 11.88 12.94
C ASN A 248 21.92 10.81 13.99
N LYS A 249 21.74 9.55 13.60
CA LYS A 249 21.48 8.45 14.55
C LYS A 249 22.67 8.12 15.44
N VAL A 250 23.89 8.21 14.93
CA VAL A 250 25.09 8.07 15.77
C VAL A 250 25.17 9.21 16.78
N CYS A 251 24.93 10.45 16.37
CA CYS A 251 24.91 11.59 17.29
C CYS A 251 23.81 11.45 18.38
N ASP A 252 22.60 11.06 17.99
CA ASP A 252 21.49 10.81 18.93
C ASP A 252 21.84 9.71 19.95
N PHE A 253 22.48 8.64 19.47
CA PHE A 253 22.93 7.53 20.30
C PHE A 253 24.03 7.95 21.28
N VAL A 254 25.06 8.66 20.82
CA VAL A 254 26.15 9.18 21.66
C VAL A 254 25.57 10.07 22.77
N ALA A 255 24.67 10.99 22.42
CA ALA A 255 24.02 11.88 23.40
C ALA A 255 23.14 11.11 24.40
N CYS A 256 22.49 10.01 23.97
CA CYS A 256 21.75 9.12 24.86
C CYS A 256 22.69 8.41 25.85
N CYS A 257 23.80 7.84 25.38
CA CYS A 257 24.81 7.21 26.23
C CYS A 257 25.42 8.20 27.23
N GLU A 258 25.77 9.43 26.82
CA GLU A 258 26.33 10.44 27.73
C GLU A 258 25.40 10.77 28.91
N ARG A 259 24.09 10.80 28.65
CA ARG A 259 23.05 11.14 29.62
C ARG A 259 22.69 9.97 30.54
N GLU A 260 22.61 8.75 30.02
CA GLU A 260 22.04 7.60 30.74
C GLU A 260 23.08 6.62 31.29
N MET A 261 24.36 6.77 30.94
CA MET A 261 25.40 5.85 31.40
C MET A 261 25.56 5.92 32.93
N PRO A 262 25.41 4.78 33.64
CA PRO A 262 25.41 4.74 35.10
C PRO A 262 26.78 5.12 35.68
N GLU A 263 26.78 5.84 36.80
CA GLU A 263 28.01 6.28 37.47
C GLU A 263 28.70 5.15 38.26
N ASN A 264 27.89 4.23 38.81
CA ASN A 264 28.32 3.10 39.65
C ASN A 264 27.90 1.73 39.05
N GLY A 265 27.60 1.68 37.75
CA GLY A 265 27.21 0.46 37.05
C GLY A 265 28.38 -0.26 36.38
N ASP A 266 28.13 -1.42 35.79
CA ASP A 266 29.11 -2.15 34.99
C ASP A 266 29.36 -1.43 33.64
N ILE A 267 30.23 -0.42 33.69
CA ILE A 267 30.66 0.36 32.51
C ILE A 267 31.38 -0.54 31.50
N VAL A 268 32.03 -1.61 31.95
CA VAL A 268 32.79 -2.52 31.09
C VAL A 268 31.86 -3.32 30.19
N SER A 269 30.80 -3.91 30.75
CA SER A 269 29.77 -4.60 29.96
C SER A 269 29.11 -3.66 28.94
N CYS A 270 28.80 -2.43 29.33
CA CYS A 270 28.26 -1.43 28.40
C CYS A 270 29.25 -1.11 27.27
N LEU A 271 30.55 -0.95 27.59
CA LEU A 271 31.61 -0.72 26.61
C LEU A 271 31.69 -1.89 25.61
N GLU A 272 31.68 -3.13 26.08
CA GLU A 272 31.69 -4.32 25.22
C GLU A 272 30.50 -4.32 24.25
N GLN A 273 29.29 -4.03 24.74
CA GLN A 273 28.09 -3.96 23.90
C GLN A 273 28.19 -2.86 22.83
N VAL A 274 28.70 -1.67 23.19
CA VAL A 274 28.90 -0.56 22.25
C VAL A 274 29.99 -0.88 21.23
N MET A 275 31.08 -1.53 21.65
CA MET A 275 32.14 -1.95 20.73
C MET A 275 31.64 -3.01 19.74
N TYR A 276 30.84 -3.97 20.21
CA TYR A 276 30.17 -4.93 19.34
C TYR A 276 29.18 -4.27 18.38
N PHE A 277 28.42 -3.27 18.84
CA PHE A 277 27.57 -2.46 17.97
C PHE A 277 28.39 -1.76 16.87
N GLY A 278 29.49 -1.09 17.22
CA GLY A 278 30.38 -0.48 16.24
C GLY A 278 30.96 -1.47 15.23
N GLN A 279 31.34 -2.67 15.69
CA GLN A 279 31.80 -3.74 14.79
C GLN A 279 30.70 -4.21 13.83
N SER A 280 29.44 -4.31 14.29
CA SER A 280 28.30 -4.64 13.45
C SER A 280 28.09 -3.60 12.34
N LEU A 281 28.13 -2.31 12.69
CA LEU A 281 28.04 -1.22 11.72
C LEU A 281 29.24 -1.16 10.77
N GLY A 282 30.42 -1.61 11.21
CA GLY A 282 31.62 -1.66 10.36
C GLY A 282 31.41 -2.48 9.09
N ARG A 283 30.57 -3.53 9.15
CA ARG A 283 30.20 -4.36 7.99
C ARG A 283 29.39 -3.59 6.94
N VAL A 284 28.71 -2.53 7.36
CA VAL A 284 27.98 -1.61 6.47
C VAL A 284 28.73 -0.28 6.30
N GLY A 285 30.03 -0.22 6.59
CA GLY A 285 30.86 0.95 6.30
C GLY A 285 30.58 2.17 7.18
N ALA A 286 30.06 1.98 8.39
CA ALA A 286 29.92 3.01 9.40
C ALA A 286 30.59 2.56 10.71
N ASP A 287 31.16 3.49 11.49
CA ASP A 287 31.79 3.16 12.77
C ASP A 287 31.59 4.31 13.77
N LEU A 288 31.06 3.98 14.95
CA LEU A 288 30.79 4.92 16.04
C LEU A 288 31.83 4.85 17.17
N ARG A 289 32.75 3.87 17.14
CA ARG A 289 33.66 3.59 18.26
C ARG A 289 34.58 4.78 18.55
N GLY A 290 35.02 5.49 17.51
CA GLY A 290 35.82 6.71 17.64
C GLY A 290 35.10 7.83 18.40
N LEU A 291 33.78 7.94 18.26
CA LEU A 291 32.97 8.95 18.95
C LEU A 291 32.59 8.53 20.38
N MET A 292 32.46 7.23 20.62
CA MET A 292 32.13 6.70 21.94
C MET A 292 33.32 6.66 22.90
N ALA A 293 34.55 6.49 22.40
CA ALA A 293 35.73 6.38 23.26
C ALA A 293 35.91 7.57 24.24
N PRO A 294 35.79 8.85 23.82
CA PRO A 294 35.85 9.99 24.74
C PRO A 294 34.77 9.96 25.83
N VAL A 295 33.57 9.47 25.52
CA VAL A 295 32.45 9.37 26.47
C VAL A 295 32.79 8.40 27.61
N PHE A 296 33.30 7.22 27.26
CA PHE A 296 33.73 6.23 28.23
C PHE A 296 34.94 6.70 29.05
N ILE A 297 35.95 7.29 28.41
CA ILE A 297 37.13 7.82 29.12
C ILE A 297 36.72 8.85 30.17
N LYS A 298 35.84 9.79 29.81
CA LYS A 298 35.34 10.81 30.74
C LYS A 298 34.61 10.19 31.93
N LYS A 299 33.71 9.23 31.68
CA LYS A 299 32.93 8.58 32.74
C LYS A 299 33.80 7.72 33.66
N LEU A 300 34.72 6.93 33.11
CA LEU A 300 35.68 6.14 33.88
C LEU A 300 36.59 7.03 34.74
N THR A 301 37.08 8.14 34.18
CA THR A 301 37.92 9.09 34.93
C THR A 301 37.16 9.70 36.12
N ASN A 302 35.90 10.07 35.91
CA ASN A 302 35.05 10.62 36.98
C ASN A 302 34.74 9.58 38.06
N SER A 303 34.39 8.36 37.66
CA SER A 303 34.10 7.26 38.59
C SER A 303 35.33 6.90 39.41
N LEU A 304 36.50 6.75 38.77
CA LEU A 304 37.77 6.51 39.46
C LEU A 304 38.12 7.64 40.44
N SER A 305 37.96 8.90 40.03
CA SER A 305 38.21 10.06 40.89
C SER A 305 37.28 10.08 42.10
N TYR A 306 36.00 9.71 41.91
CA TYR A 306 35.03 9.58 42.99
C TYR A 306 35.38 8.45 43.95
N GLN A 307 35.71 7.26 43.44
CA GLN A 307 36.13 6.11 44.25
C GLN A 307 37.38 6.44 45.07
N ILE A 308 38.43 7.01 44.45
CA ILE A 308 39.64 7.43 45.17
C ILE A 308 39.30 8.41 46.29
N ARG A 309 38.42 9.38 46.04
CA ARG A 309 38.00 10.34 47.06
C ARG A 309 37.22 9.66 48.19
N GLN A 310 36.26 8.80 47.86
CA GLN A 310 35.45 8.07 48.84
C GLN A 310 36.31 7.15 49.71
N THR A 311 37.19 6.35 49.09
CA THR A 311 38.13 5.47 49.79
C THR A 311 39.11 6.27 50.66
N SER A 312 39.53 7.47 50.22
CA SER A 312 40.35 8.39 51.03
C SER A 312 39.60 8.96 52.24
N GLU A 313 38.35 9.41 52.07
CA GLU A 313 37.49 9.89 53.17
C GLU A 313 37.20 8.75 54.17
N GLN A 314 36.92 7.55 53.67
CA GLN A 314 36.69 6.36 54.49
C GLN A 314 37.96 5.94 55.25
N PHE A 315 39.13 6.02 54.62
CA PHE A 315 40.40 5.73 55.28
C PHE A 315 40.66 6.66 56.46
N VAL A 316 40.43 7.96 56.30
CA VAL A 316 40.56 8.92 57.41
C VAL A 316 39.60 8.55 58.55
N ALA A 317 38.33 8.26 58.23
CA ALA A 317 37.34 7.87 59.22
C ALA A 317 37.65 6.52 59.91
N ASP A 318 38.26 5.58 59.19
CA ASP A 318 38.70 4.29 59.72
C ASP A 318 39.96 4.46 60.59
N MET A 319 40.87 5.36 60.22
CA MET A 319 42.06 5.72 61.00
C MET A 319 41.69 6.40 62.32
N ASP A 320 40.67 7.26 62.35
CA ASP A 320 40.18 7.90 63.58
C ASP A 320 39.62 6.88 64.59
N LYS A 321 39.19 5.70 64.12
CA LYS A 321 38.65 4.60 64.94
C LYS A 321 39.69 3.52 65.23
N PHE A 322 40.84 3.57 64.57
CA PHE A 322 41.88 2.55 64.67
C PHE A 322 42.75 2.78 65.91
N SER A 323 42.96 1.73 66.69
CA SER A 323 43.92 1.73 67.81
C SER A 323 44.93 0.60 67.59
N LEU A 324 46.22 0.87 67.78
CA LEU A 324 47.30 -0.12 67.62
C LEU A 324 47.29 -1.20 68.71
N GLU A 325 46.53 -1.02 69.79
CA GLU A 325 46.49 -1.96 70.92
C GLU A 325 45.64 -3.20 70.64
N THR A 326 44.80 -3.20 69.60
CA THR A 326 43.94 -4.34 69.22
C THR A 326 44.62 -5.34 68.26
N THR A 327 45.85 -5.06 67.83
CA THR A 327 46.58 -5.89 66.85
C THR A 327 47.26 -7.12 67.47
N SER A 328 47.27 -7.23 68.80
CA SER A 328 47.87 -8.36 69.53
C SER A 328 46.88 -9.51 69.76
N VAL A 329 46.37 -10.12 68.68
CA VAL A 329 45.72 -11.43 68.78
C VAL A 329 46.41 -12.41 67.82
N SER A 330 47.43 -13.07 68.37
CA SER A 330 47.91 -14.42 68.06
C SER A 330 47.67 -14.96 66.64
N SER A 331 48.62 -14.74 65.74
CA SER A 331 48.74 -15.49 64.49
C SER A 331 49.47 -16.82 64.72
N THR A 332 48.76 -17.87 65.14
CA THR A 332 49.17 -19.24 64.80
C THR A 332 48.58 -19.58 63.42
N GLN A 333 49.31 -19.29 62.35
CA GLN A 333 49.01 -19.83 61.01
C GLN A 333 49.93 -21.02 60.71
N PRO A 334 49.39 -22.19 60.31
CA PRO A 334 50.16 -23.25 59.66
C PRO A 334 50.57 -22.82 58.25
N GLN A 335 51.82 -23.07 57.88
CA GLN A 335 52.29 -22.92 56.50
C GLN A 335 51.51 -23.85 55.57
N LEU A 336 50.84 -23.29 54.56
CA LEU A 336 50.49 -24.01 53.34
C LEU A 336 50.85 -23.16 52.12
N MET A 337 51.50 -23.86 51.19
CA MET A 337 52.15 -23.38 49.97
C MET A 337 51.17 -22.87 48.91
N ASP A 338 51.68 -21.93 48.10
CA ASP A 338 51.46 -21.71 46.66
C ASP A 338 50.05 -21.91 46.09
N ASN A 339 49.35 -20.78 45.96
CA ASN A 339 48.98 -20.20 44.67
C ASN A 339 48.34 -18.84 44.96
N GLN A 340 49.17 -17.83 45.25
CA GLN A 340 48.67 -16.46 45.31
C GLN A 340 48.39 -16.02 43.88
N ASN A 341 47.12 -16.00 43.49
CA ASN A 341 46.68 -15.15 42.40
C ASN A 341 47.27 -13.75 42.68
N GLU A 342 48.03 -13.17 41.75
CA GLU A 342 48.68 -11.84 41.88
C GLU A 342 47.69 -10.69 42.22
N LEU A 343 46.38 -10.95 42.17
CA LEU A 343 45.30 -10.03 42.56
C LEU A 343 44.79 -10.21 44.00
N SER A 344 45.41 -11.05 44.82
CA SER A 344 44.98 -11.27 46.22
C SER A 344 45.58 -10.19 47.14
N PRO A 345 44.82 -9.55 48.04
CA PRO A 345 45.39 -8.59 48.98
C PRO A 345 46.39 -9.27 49.93
N PRO A 346 47.55 -8.64 50.25
CA PRO A 346 48.53 -9.23 51.17
C PRO A 346 47.95 -9.54 52.55
N GLU A 347 48.10 -10.79 53.02
CA GLU A 347 47.55 -11.24 54.32
C GLU A 347 48.08 -10.43 55.52
N GLY A 348 49.28 -9.84 55.41
CA GLY A 348 49.84 -8.97 56.44
C GLY A 348 49.07 -7.67 56.69
N LEU A 349 48.20 -7.26 55.75
CA LEU A 349 47.36 -6.07 55.90
C LEU A 349 46.08 -6.31 56.71
N ILE A 350 45.76 -7.57 57.06
CA ILE A 350 44.58 -7.93 57.86
C ILE A 350 44.59 -7.24 59.22
N ASN A 351 45.78 -7.14 59.82
CA ASN A 351 46.03 -6.51 61.11
C ASN A 351 45.94 -4.97 61.06
N TYR A 352 45.96 -4.39 59.85
CA TYR A 352 45.89 -2.95 59.60
C TYR A 352 44.70 -2.65 58.70
N PHE A 353 43.49 -2.95 59.19
CA PHE A 353 42.25 -2.86 58.40
C PHE A 353 42.04 -1.52 57.65
N PRO A 354 42.43 -0.33 58.17
CA PRO A 354 42.28 0.91 57.41
C PRO A 354 43.18 0.89 56.16
N LEU A 355 44.43 0.46 56.30
CA LEU A 355 45.40 0.37 55.19
C LEU A 355 45.02 -0.73 54.20
N GLY A 356 44.53 -1.86 54.72
CA GLY A 356 44.00 -2.96 53.92
C GLY A 356 42.79 -2.55 53.08
N ARG A 357 41.85 -1.77 53.62
CA ARG A 357 40.72 -1.25 52.84
C ARG A 357 41.16 -0.19 51.84
N TYR A 358 42.00 0.76 52.25
CA TYR A 358 42.44 1.86 51.38
C TYR A 358 43.18 1.39 50.12
N THR A 359 44.02 0.36 50.26
CA THR A 359 44.82 -0.18 49.16
C THR A 359 44.04 -1.08 48.21
N ASN A 360 42.90 -1.62 48.65
CA ASN A 360 42.08 -2.56 47.87
C ASN A 360 40.78 -1.95 47.34
N GLY A 361 40.49 -0.68 47.66
CA GLY A 361 39.34 0.06 47.14
C GLY A 361 38.11 -0.08 48.02
#